data_AF-A0A8B5VYV5-F1
#
_entry.id   AF-A0A8B5VYV5-F1
#
_cell.length_a   1.000
_cell.length_b   1.000
_cell.length_c   1.000
_cell.angle_alpha   90.00
_cell.angle_beta   90.00
_cell.angle_gamma   90.00
#
_symmetry.space_group_name_H-M   'P 1'
#
loop_
_entity.id
_entity.type
_entity.pdbx_description
1 polymer ?
#
loop_
_entity_poly.entity_id
_entity_poly.type
_entity_poly.pdbx_seq_one_letter_code
_entity_poly.pdbx_strand_id
1 'polypeptide(L)'
;MDILNGVLKYLGGASFVVLLFKLLWDYVQNRSLQKKQVDMQKEIEALKTSLSSKLYVSNMQYQKEFDIYLELFEKLTNAVIYTNSLMPNLDSVPEDANKRKEMFSARYDRYVNALNALKIVRMRYSPFYMEKVNNLIQELIQFCDKQGFYFEETKIKGDYSFQKGERLEAYRILPEEIKILQEKIEVEVRGYLKSLMINDGSKY
;
A
#
# COMPACT_ATOMS: atom_id res chain seq x y z
N MET A 1 53.71 52.20 17.05
CA MET A 1 54.82 51.47 17.70
C MET A 1 54.90 51.77 19.20
N ASP A 2 54.44 52.92 19.69
CA ASP A 2 54.58 53.28 21.12
C ASP A 2 53.57 52.64 22.09
N ILE A 3 52.37 52.29 21.61
CA ILE A 3 51.35 51.63 22.46
C ILE A 3 51.79 50.19 22.82
N LEU A 4 52.47 49.51 21.91
CA LEU A 4 52.98 48.14 22.11
C LEU A 4 54.11 48.10 23.16
N ASN A 5 54.98 49.12 23.14
CA ASN A 5 56.12 49.23 24.07
C ASN A 5 55.70 49.68 25.48
N GLY A 6 54.62 50.45 25.60
CA GLY A 6 54.07 50.87 26.90
C GLY A 6 53.44 49.71 27.69
N VAL A 7 52.76 48.78 27.02
CA VAL A 7 52.16 47.59 27.64
C VAL A 7 53.23 46.58 28.09
N LEU A 8 54.36 46.50 27.38
CA LEU A 8 55.49 45.61 27.69
C LEU A 8 56.23 45.92 29.00
N LYS A 9 56.15 47.16 29.50
CA LYS A 9 56.87 47.59 30.72
C LYS A 9 56.11 47.32 32.02
N TYR A 10 54.78 47.24 31.97
CA TYR A 10 53.93 47.03 33.17
C TYR A 10 53.62 45.56 33.45
N LEU A 11 53.79 44.69 32.45
CA LEU A 11 53.64 43.25 32.57
C LEU A 11 55.03 42.64 32.42
N GLY A 12 55.72 42.37 33.54
CA GLY A 12 57.06 41.77 33.52
C GLY A 12 57.11 40.59 32.53
N GLY A 13 58.14 40.51 31.70
CA GLY A 13 58.15 39.75 30.43
C GLY A 13 57.65 38.30 30.47
N ALA A 14 57.65 37.64 31.63
CA ALA A 14 56.98 36.35 31.85
C ALA A 14 55.46 36.40 31.64
N SER A 15 54.77 37.45 32.10
CA SER A 15 53.32 37.62 31.93
C SER A 15 52.93 37.81 30.46
N PHE A 16 53.77 38.49 29.67
CA PHE A 16 53.53 38.67 28.23
C PHE A 16 53.67 37.36 27.44
N VAL A 17 54.66 36.54 27.78
CA VAL A 17 54.85 35.20 27.17
C VAL A 17 53.68 34.27 27.49
N VAL A 18 53.20 34.26 28.74
CA VAL A 18 52.01 33.48 29.13
C VAL A 18 50.76 33.93 28.36
N LEU A 19 50.59 35.25 28.16
CA LEU A 19 49.49 35.81 27.38
C LEU A 19 49.55 35.40 25.90
N LEU A 20 50.73 35.46 25.29
CA LEU A 20 50.95 34.99 23.91
C LEU A 20 50.68 33.49 23.77
N PHE A 21 51.15 32.67 24.72
CA PHE A 21 50.90 31.23 24.70
C PHE A 21 49.41 30.91 24.87
N LYS A 22 48.71 31.64 25.74
CA LYS A 22 47.26 31.52 25.94
C LYS A 22 46.49 31.93 24.68
N LEU A 23 46.86 33.04 24.03
CA LEU A 23 46.25 33.48 22.77
C LEU A 23 46.45 32.47 21.63
N LEU A 24 47.65 31.89 21.52
CA LEU A 24 47.95 30.84 20.54
C LEU A 24 47.17 29.55 20.84
N TRP A 25 47.11 29.15 22.11
CA TRP A 25 46.36 27.97 22.55
C TRP A 25 44.86 28.13 22.30
N ASP A 26 44.28 29.29 22.67
CA ASP A 26 42.88 29.64 22.45
C ASP A 26 42.56 29.72 20.95
N TYR A 27 43.46 30.24 20.12
CA TYR A 27 43.31 30.26 18.66
C TYR A 27 43.28 28.86 18.05
N VAL A 28 44.20 27.97 18.47
CA VAL A 28 44.25 26.56 18.00
C VAL A 28 43.02 25.78 18.48
N GLN A 29 42.61 25.95 19.74
CA GLN A 29 41.39 25.37 20.31
C GLN A 29 40.16 25.83 19.52
N ASN A 30 39.97 27.13 19.32
CA ASN A 30 38.85 27.67 18.55
C ASN A 30 38.82 27.14 17.12
N ARG A 31 39.97 27.04 16.45
CA ARG A 31 40.05 26.48 15.09
C ARG A 31 39.67 25.00 15.06
N SER A 32 40.07 24.23 16.07
CA SER A 32 39.70 22.81 16.21
C SER A 32 38.20 22.63 16.49
N LEU A 33 37.61 23.50 17.33
CA LEU A 33 36.19 23.52 17.65
C LEU A 33 35.35 23.93 16.45
N GLN A 34 35.76 24.97 15.72
CA GLN A 34 35.12 25.40 14.48
C GLN A 34 35.14 24.29 13.43
N LYS A 35 36.27 23.60 13.26
CA LYS A 35 36.37 22.47 12.34
C LYS A 35 35.40 21.34 12.73
N LYS A 36 35.36 20.96 14.02
CA LYS A 36 34.39 19.99 14.53
C LYS A 36 32.94 20.42 14.33
N GLN A 37 32.61 21.70 14.55
CA GLN A 37 31.26 22.22 14.31
C GLN A 37 30.87 22.17 12.83
N VAL A 38 31.80 22.51 11.92
CA VAL A 38 31.58 22.41 10.47
C VAL A 38 31.41 20.96 10.04
N ASP A 39 32.22 20.04 10.56
CA ASP A 39 32.12 18.61 10.26
C ASP A 39 30.80 18.03 10.80
N MET A 40 30.39 18.39 12.02
CA MET A 40 29.07 18.02 12.57
C MET A 40 27.91 18.62 11.77
N GLN A 41 28.01 19.88 11.30
CA GLN A 41 26.98 20.48 10.45
C GLN A 41 26.86 19.73 9.12
N LYS A 42 27.98 19.36 8.50
CA LYS A 42 27.99 18.55 7.28
C LYS A 42 27.37 17.18 7.50
N GLU A 43 27.67 16.52 8.62
CA GLU A 43 27.04 15.25 8.97
C GLU A 43 25.53 15.39 9.17
N ILE A 44 25.08 16.44 9.86
CA ILE A 44 23.65 16.73 10.03
C ILE A 44 22.97 17.00 8.68
N GLU A 45 23.59 17.78 7.80
CA GLU A 45 23.06 18.05 6.46
C GLU A 45 23.03 16.80 5.59
N ALA A 46 24.07 15.97 5.64
CA ALA A 46 24.12 14.69 4.93
C ALA A 46 23.04 13.72 5.43
N LEU A 47 22.85 13.63 6.76
CA LEU A 47 21.80 12.81 7.38
C LEU A 47 20.40 13.33 7.02
N LYS A 48 20.17 14.64 7.08
CA LYS A 48 18.90 15.27 6.68
C LYS A 48 18.60 14.97 5.21
N THR A 49 19.57 15.17 4.33
CA THR A 49 19.41 14.92 2.88
C THR A 49 19.08 13.45 2.63
N SER A 50 19.85 12.53 3.22
CA SER A 50 19.61 11.08 3.10
C SER A 50 18.22 10.68 3.62
N LEU A 51 17.80 11.25 4.76
CA LEU A 51 16.49 11.00 5.34
C LEU A 51 15.37 11.54 4.43
N SER A 52 15.49 12.77 3.95
CA SER A 52 14.54 13.39 3.02
C SER A 52 14.41 12.58 1.72
N SER A 53 15.52 12.10 1.16
CA SER A 53 15.49 11.24 -0.04
C SER A 53 14.77 9.92 0.23
N LYS A 54 15.01 9.28 1.37
CA LYS A 54 14.33 8.03 1.76
C LYS A 54 12.83 8.24 1.99
N LEU A 55 12.45 9.32 2.67
CA LEU A 55 11.06 9.71 2.88
C LEU A 55 10.35 9.93 1.54
N TYR A 56 11.00 10.64 0.61
CA TYR A 56 10.47 10.87 -0.73
C TYR A 56 10.20 9.56 -1.47
N VAL A 57 11.19 8.64 -1.53
CA VAL A 57 11.04 7.35 -2.19
C VAL A 57 9.92 6.52 -1.54
N SER A 58 9.86 6.47 -0.20
CA SER A 58 8.82 5.74 0.53
C SER A 58 7.42 6.29 0.26
N ASN A 59 7.26 7.62 0.26
CA ASN A 59 5.97 8.26 -0.02
C ASN A 59 5.52 8.02 -1.47
N MET A 60 6.47 8.08 -2.42
CA MET A 60 6.20 7.77 -3.82
C MET A 60 5.77 6.31 -4.01
N GLN A 61 6.44 5.38 -3.34
CA GLN A 61 6.07 3.97 -3.36
C GLN A 61 4.67 3.76 -2.76
N TYR A 62 4.40 4.31 -1.57
CA TYR A 62 3.09 4.22 -0.93
C TYR A 62 1.98 4.72 -1.84
N GLN A 63 2.15 5.91 -2.44
CA GLN A 63 1.14 6.48 -3.33
C GLN A 63 0.86 5.57 -4.53
N LYS A 64 1.92 5.03 -5.15
CA LYS A 64 1.78 4.14 -6.31
C LYS A 64 1.07 2.84 -5.97
N GLU A 65 1.45 2.22 -4.86
CA GLU A 65 0.80 0.99 -4.42
C GLU A 65 -0.64 1.24 -3.97
N PHE A 66 -0.91 2.35 -3.29
CA PHE A 66 -2.26 2.76 -2.94
C PHE A 66 -3.15 2.89 -4.18
N ASP A 67 -2.68 3.55 -5.23
CA ASP A 67 -3.42 3.68 -6.49
C ASP A 67 -3.70 2.31 -7.14
N ILE A 68 -2.71 1.40 -7.12
CA ILE A 68 -2.85 0.02 -7.62
C ILE A 68 -3.93 -0.74 -6.82
N TYR A 69 -3.91 -0.64 -5.49
CA TYR A 69 -4.91 -1.29 -4.64
C TYR A 69 -6.30 -0.68 -4.82
N LEU A 70 -6.40 0.63 -5.06
CA LEU A 70 -7.68 1.30 -5.35
C LEU A 70 -8.31 0.75 -6.65
N GLU A 71 -7.53 0.65 -7.73
CA GLU A 71 -7.98 0.05 -8.99
C GLU A 71 -8.40 -1.42 -8.79
N LEU A 72 -7.60 -2.19 -8.03
CA LEU A 72 -7.92 -3.58 -7.70
C LEU A 72 -9.26 -3.70 -6.95
N PHE A 73 -9.49 -2.90 -5.91
CA PHE A 73 -10.70 -3.00 -5.10
C PHE A 73 -11.96 -2.62 -5.87
N GLU A 74 -11.87 -1.67 -6.81
CA GLU A 74 -12.97 -1.36 -7.70
C GLU A 74 -13.38 -2.60 -8.51
N LYS A 75 -12.41 -3.28 -9.15
CA LYS A 75 -12.71 -4.47 -9.97
C LYS A 75 -13.11 -5.67 -9.13
N LEU A 76 -12.50 -5.85 -7.97
CA LEU A 76 -12.81 -6.92 -7.03
C LEU A 76 -14.25 -6.79 -6.51
N THR A 77 -14.63 -5.61 -6.06
CA THR A 77 -15.99 -5.33 -5.57
C THR A 77 -17.02 -5.60 -6.66
N ASN A 78 -16.78 -5.12 -7.89
CA ASN A 78 -17.69 -5.37 -9.00
C ASN A 78 -17.81 -6.87 -9.32
N ALA A 79 -16.70 -7.61 -9.35
CA ALA A 79 -16.73 -9.05 -9.58
C ALA A 79 -17.55 -9.78 -8.51
N VAL A 80 -17.37 -9.43 -7.23
CA VAL A 80 -18.16 -10.04 -6.13
C VAL A 80 -19.65 -9.70 -6.25
N ILE A 81 -20.00 -8.43 -6.49
CA ILE A 81 -21.39 -8.00 -6.63
C ILE A 81 -22.09 -8.76 -7.76
N TYR A 82 -21.47 -8.80 -8.95
CA TYR A 82 -22.10 -9.45 -10.10
C TYR A 82 -22.12 -10.97 -9.97
N THR A 83 -21.11 -11.58 -9.34
CA THR A 83 -21.12 -13.01 -9.01
C THR A 83 -22.28 -13.37 -8.08
N ASN A 84 -22.46 -12.62 -6.99
CA ASN A 84 -23.56 -12.85 -6.04
C ASN A 84 -24.94 -12.58 -6.66
N SER A 85 -25.02 -11.78 -7.73
CA SER A 85 -26.25 -11.53 -8.47
C SER A 85 -26.67 -12.68 -9.41
N LEU A 86 -25.81 -13.68 -9.63
CA LEU A 86 -26.13 -14.84 -10.47
C LEU A 86 -27.18 -15.73 -9.81
N MET A 87 -27.00 -16.08 -8.53
CA MET A 87 -27.90 -16.97 -7.79
C MET A 87 -28.45 -16.31 -6.52
N PRO A 88 -29.30 -15.28 -6.65
CA PRO A 88 -29.86 -14.62 -5.48
C PRO A 88 -30.85 -15.53 -4.75
N ASN A 89 -30.91 -15.40 -3.42
CA ASN A 89 -31.87 -16.13 -2.60
C ASN A 89 -33.33 -15.71 -2.87
N LEU A 90 -33.53 -14.45 -3.22
CA LEU A 90 -34.82 -13.87 -3.61
C LEU A 90 -34.64 -13.21 -4.97
N ASP A 91 -35.44 -13.63 -5.94
CA ASP A 91 -35.31 -13.16 -7.33
C ASP A 91 -36.67 -12.82 -7.94
N SER A 92 -36.76 -11.69 -8.62
CA SER A 92 -37.94 -11.29 -9.38
C SER A 92 -37.73 -11.70 -10.83
N VAL A 93 -38.06 -12.96 -11.13
CA VAL A 93 -37.86 -13.55 -12.46
C VAL A 93 -39.13 -13.37 -13.30
N PRO A 94 -39.05 -12.79 -14.51
CA PRO A 94 -40.21 -12.66 -15.41
C PRO A 94 -40.86 -14.01 -15.72
N GLU A 95 -42.19 -14.05 -15.81
CA GLU A 95 -42.92 -15.25 -16.24
C GLU A 95 -42.66 -15.59 -17.71
N ASP A 96 -42.55 -14.56 -18.57
CA ASP A 96 -42.23 -14.71 -19.98
C ASP A 96 -40.84 -15.33 -20.20
N ALA A 97 -40.78 -16.39 -20.99
CA ALA A 97 -39.56 -17.17 -21.19
C ALA A 97 -38.47 -16.39 -21.94
N ASN A 98 -38.84 -15.53 -22.90
CA ASN A 98 -37.89 -14.74 -23.66
C ASN A 98 -37.26 -13.65 -22.79
N LYS A 99 -38.08 -12.91 -22.04
CA LYS A 99 -37.62 -11.90 -21.06
C LYS A 99 -36.74 -12.52 -19.97
N ARG A 100 -37.07 -13.72 -19.51
CA ARG A 100 -36.27 -14.47 -18.54
C ARG A 100 -34.89 -14.82 -19.10
N LYS A 101 -34.82 -15.32 -20.33
CA LYS A 101 -33.56 -15.66 -21.01
C LYS A 101 -32.70 -14.43 -21.23
N GLU A 102 -33.29 -13.32 -21.67
CA GLU A 102 -32.61 -12.04 -21.83
C GLU A 102 -32.04 -11.54 -20.49
N MET A 103 -32.84 -11.60 -19.42
CA MET A 103 -32.40 -11.23 -18.07
C MET A 103 -31.20 -12.07 -17.61
N PHE A 104 -31.24 -13.39 -17.79
CA PHE A 104 -30.14 -14.27 -17.39
C PHE A 104 -28.88 -14.05 -18.23
N SER A 105 -29.02 -13.86 -19.55
CA SER A 105 -27.90 -13.50 -20.41
C SER A 105 -27.23 -12.20 -19.95
N ALA A 106 -28.03 -11.16 -19.70
CA ALA A 106 -27.51 -9.86 -19.24
C ALA A 106 -26.79 -9.95 -17.89
N ARG A 107 -27.25 -10.81 -16.97
CA ARG A 107 -26.55 -11.07 -15.70
C ARG A 107 -25.21 -11.76 -15.93
N TYR A 108 -25.21 -12.79 -16.76
CA TYR A 108 -23.99 -13.54 -17.09
C TYR A 108 -22.96 -12.64 -17.76
N ASP A 109 -23.37 -11.81 -18.71
CA ASP A 109 -22.47 -10.87 -19.41
C ASP A 109 -21.82 -9.87 -18.44
N ARG A 110 -22.59 -9.31 -17.50
CA ARG A 110 -22.04 -8.41 -16.46
C ARG A 110 -21.03 -9.12 -15.57
N TYR A 111 -21.35 -10.33 -15.16
CA TYR A 111 -20.45 -11.17 -14.36
C TYR A 111 -19.15 -11.47 -15.11
N VAL A 112 -19.23 -11.95 -16.35
CA VAL A 112 -18.05 -12.29 -17.19
C VAL A 112 -17.17 -11.06 -17.37
N ASN A 113 -17.75 -9.91 -17.71
CA ASN A 113 -17.02 -8.67 -17.90
C ASN A 113 -16.31 -8.23 -16.62
N ALA A 114 -16.98 -8.28 -15.47
CA ALA A 114 -16.40 -7.88 -14.20
C ALA A 114 -15.30 -8.84 -13.73
N LEU A 115 -15.51 -10.14 -13.85
CA LEU A 115 -14.51 -11.14 -13.45
C LEU A 115 -13.27 -11.09 -14.35
N ASN A 116 -13.45 -10.87 -15.65
CA ASN A 116 -12.33 -10.68 -16.58
C ASN A 116 -11.55 -9.40 -16.26
N ALA A 117 -12.23 -8.30 -15.90
CA ALA A 117 -11.56 -7.07 -15.47
C ALA A 117 -10.71 -7.30 -14.22
N LEU A 118 -11.21 -8.05 -13.23
CA LEU A 118 -10.43 -8.45 -12.05
C LEU A 118 -9.22 -9.31 -12.43
N LYS A 119 -9.40 -10.33 -13.28
CA LYS A 119 -8.32 -11.19 -13.77
C LYS A 119 -7.22 -10.36 -14.45
N ILE A 120 -7.59 -9.41 -15.29
CA ILE A 120 -6.64 -8.51 -15.99
C ILE A 120 -5.86 -7.64 -14.99
N VAL A 121 -6.54 -6.96 -14.06
CA VAL A 121 -5.88 -6.09 -13.08
C VAL A 121 -4.95 -6.90 -12.17
N ARG A 122 -5.39 -8.09 -11.72
CA ARG A 122 -4.57 -9.01 -10.94
C ARG A 122 -3.27 -9.38 -11.67
N MET A 123 -3.35 -9.73 -12.95
CA MET A 123 -2.17 -10.11 -13.74
C MET A 123 -1.26 -8.91 -14.02
N ARG A 124 -1.85 -7.75 -14.36
CA ARG A 124 -1.12 -6.52 -14.69
C ARG A 124 -0.20 -6.07 -13.57
N TYR A 125 -0.70 -6.11 -12.33
CA TYR A 125 0.03 -5.63 -11.16
C TYR A 125 0.54 -6.74 -10.24
N SER A 126 0.60 -7.99 -10.74
CA SER A 126 1.09 -9.13 -9.95
C SER A 126 2.45 -8.91 -9.27
N PRO A 127 3.42 -8.16 -9.84
CA PRO A 127 4.70 -7.90 -9.16
C PRO A 127 4.59 -6.96 -7.94
N PHE A 128 3.50 -6.22 -7.80
CA PHE A 128 3.30 -5.22 -6.74
C PHE A 128 2.40 -5.72 -5.61
N TYR A 129 1.72 -6.85 -5.81
CA TYR A 129 0.89 -7.43 -4.77
C TYR A 129 1.73 -8.23 -3.79
N MET A 130 1.37 -8.15 -2.52
CA MET A 130 1.81 -9.16 -1.56
C MET A 130 1.36 -10.53 -2.04
N GLU A 131 2.26 -11.52 -1.98
CA GLU A 131 1.98 -12.89 -2.43
C GLU A 131 0.69 -13.44 -1.79
N LYS A 132 0.50 -13.21 -0.49
CA LYS A 132 -0.70 -13.60 0.25
C LYS A 132 -1.98 -12.99 -0.33
N VAL A 133 -1.97 -11.70 -0.68
CA VAL A 133 -3.13 -11.03 -1.30
C VAL A 133 -3.39 -11.59 -2.69
N ASN A 134 -2.33 -11.79 -3.49
CA ASN A 134 -2.48 -12.36 -4.83
C ASN A 134 -3.08 -13.78 -4.81
N ASN A 135 -2.71 -14.59 -3.81
CA ASN A 135 -3.24 -15.93 -3.61
C ASN A 135 -4.72 -15.90 -3.17
N LEU A 136 -5.09 -15.01 -2.24
CA LEU A 136 -6.49 -14.83 -1.82
C LEU A 136 -7.38 -14.38 -2.99
N ILE A 137 -6.90 -13.48 -3.85
CA ILE A 137 -7.64 -13.05 -5.04
C ILE A 137 -7.80 -14.22 -6.03
N GLN A 138 -6.78 -15.06 -6.20
CA GLN A 138 -6.87 -16.24 -7.05
C GLN A 138 -7.92 -17.24 -6.54
N GLU A 139 -7.97 -17.45 -5.23
CA GLU A 139 -8.98 -18.30 -4.58
C GLU A 139 -10.39 -17.73 -4.77
N LEU A 140 -10.55 -16.41 -4.57
CA LEU A 140 -11.82 -15.73 -4.81
C LEU A 140 -12.28 -15.90 -6.26
N ILE A 141 -11.37 -15.74 -7.23
CA ILE A 141 -11.66 -15.96 -8.64
C ILE A 141 -12.15 -17.39 -8.90
N GLN A 142 -11.56 -18.40 -8.25
CA GLN A 142 -11.99 -19.79 -8.42
C GLN A 142 -13.42 -20.02 -7.91
N PHE A 143 -13.80 -19.42 -6.80
CA PHE A 143 -15.18 -19.48 -6.30
C PHE A 143 -16.15 -18.71 -7.20
N CYS A 144 -15.74 -17.56 -7.72
CA CYS A 144 -16.51 -16.84 -8.73
C CYS A 144 -16.72 -17.68 -10.00
N ASP A 145 -15.66 -18.29 -10.54
CA ASP A 145 -15.73 -19.16 -11.71
C ASP A 145 -16.67 -20.35 -11.47
N LYS A 146 -16.61 -20.97 -10.28
CA LYS A 146 -17.53 -22.07 -9.91
C LYS A 146 -18.99 -21.61 -9.80
N GLN A 147 -19.23 -20.42 -9.28
CA GLN A 147 -20.57 -19.83 -9.25
C GLN A 147 -21.09 -19.55 -10.67
N GLY A 148 -20.22 -19.02 -11.54
CA GLY A 148 -20.50 -18.81 -12.96
C GLY A 148 -20.88 -20.09 -13.68
N PHE A 149 -20.14 -21.18 -13.44
CA PHE A 149 -20.44 -22.50 -13.97
C PHE A 149 -21.84 -22.97 -13.58
N TYR A 150 -22.18 -22.94 -12.29
CA TYR A 150 -23.53 -23.35 -11.85
C TYR A 150 -24.63 -22.53 -12.50
N PHE A 151 -24.42 -21.22 -12.70
CA PHE A 151 -25.41 -20.37 -13.35
C PHE A 151 -25.54 -20.67 -14.84
N GLU A 152 -24.43 -20.81 -15.55
CA GLU A 152 -24.43 -21.12 -16.98
C GLU A 152 -25.16 -22.44 -17.25
N GLU A 153 -24.78 -23.50 -16.54
CA GLU A 153 -25.33 -24.85 -16.72
C GLU A 153 -26.83 -24.91 -16.36
N THR A 154 -27.28 -24.21 -15.32
CA THR A 154 -28.67 -24.30 -14.85
C THR A 154 -29.62 -23.26 -15.43
N LYS A 155 -29.13 -22.06 -15.80
CA LYS A 155 -29.97 -20.91 -16.21
C LYS A 155 -29.77 -20.51 -17.66
N ILE A 156 -28.57 -20.69 -18.22
CA ILE A 156 -28.27 -20.35 -19.61
C ILE A 156 -28.52 -21.55 -20.53
N LYS A 157 -27.90 -22.70 -20.23
CA LYS A 157 -28.07 -23.96 -20.95
C LYS A 157 -29.34 -24.69 -20.52
N GLY A 158 -29.53 -24.82 -19.21
CA GLY A 158 -30.74 -25.38 -18.60
C GLY A 158 -30.82 -26.92 -18.69
N ASP A 159 -29.72 -27.58 -19.03
CA ASP A 159 -29.58 -29.04 -19.11
C ASP A 159 -29.06 -29.65 -17.80
N TYR A 160 -28.52 -28.83 -16.90
CA TYR A 160 -27.96 -29.29 -15.64
C TYR A 160 -28.96 -29.29 -14.48
N SER A 161 -28.98 -30.42 -13.75
CA SER A 161 -29.69 -30.57 -12.49
C SER A 161 -28.69 -30.71 -11.35
N PHE A 162 -28.83 -29.88 -10.32
CA PHE A 162 -27.96 -29.94 -9.14
C PHE A 162 -27.94 -31.34 -8.52
N GLN A 163 -26.74 -31.83 -8.28
CA GLN A 163 -26.50 -33.02 -7.47
C GLN A 163 -26.67 -32.69 -5.98
N LYS A 164 -26.64 -33.73 -5.13
CA LYS A 164 -26.81 -33.59 -3.69
C LYS A 164 -25.72 -32.66 -3.12
N GLY A 165 -26.15 -31.55 -2.52
CA GLY A 165 -25.25 -30.58 -1.88
C GLY A 165 -24.86 -29.39 -2.77
N GLU A 166 -24.88 -29.54 -4.09
CA GLU A 166 -24.48 -28.46 -5.02
C GLU A 166 -25.42 -27.27 -4.99
N ARG A 167 -26.73 -27.51 -4.79
CA ARG A 167 -27.69 -26.40 -4.62
C ARG A 167 -27.38 -25.60 -3.35
N LEU A 168 -27.04 -26.27 -2.25
CA LEU A 168 -26.65 -25.60 -1.02
C LEU A 168 -25.34 -24.84 -1.23
N GLU A 169 -24.42 -25.43 -1.98
CA GLU A 169 -23.16 -24.80 -2.32
C GLU A 169 -23.36 -23.51 -3.14
N ALA A 170 -24.11 -23.58 -4.25
CA ALA A 170 -24.34 -22.47 -5.16
C ALA A 170 -25.14 -21.31 -4.55
N TYR A 171 -26.12 -21.60 -3.69
CA TYR A 171 -26.99 -20.55 -3.13
C TYR A 171 -26.53 -20.03 -1.77
N ARG A 172 -25.68 -20.76 -1.04
CA ARG A 172 -25.28 -20.40 0.32
C ARG A 172 -23.77 -20.39 0.52
N ILE A 173 -23.10 -21.51 0.27
CA ILE A 173 -21.68 -21.67 0.63
C ILE A 173 -20.80 -20.75 -0.22
N LEU A 174 -20.91 -20.80 -1.55
CA LEU A 174 -20.07 -19.99 -2.43
C LEU A 174 -20.24 -18.49 -2.20
N PRO A 175 -21.47 -17.92 -2.13
CA PRO A 175 -21.64 -16.51 -1.79
C PRO A 175 -21.03 -16.11 -0.43
N GLU A 176 -21.12 -16.98 0.58
CA GLU A 176 -20.55 -16.75 1.91
C GLU A 176 -19.02 -16.79 1.88
N GLU A 177 -18.43 -17.79 1.22
CA GLU A 177 -16.98 -17.92 1.07
C GLU A 177 -16.38 -16.78 0.25
N ILE A 178 -17.03 -16.35 -0.83
CA ILE A 178 -16.62 -15.18 -1.63
C ILE A 178 -16.57 -13.93 -0.75
N LYS A 179 -17.59 -13.72 0.09
CA LYS A 179 -17.64 -12.59 1.01
C LYS A 179 -16.52 -12.67 2.05
N ILE A 180 -16.29 -13.84 2.65
CA ILE A 180 -15.20 -14.05 3.61
C ILE A 180 -13.84 -13.77 2.97
N LEU A 181 -13.61 -14.20 1.72
CA LEU A 181 -12.37 -13.93 1.01
C LEU A 181 -12.20 -12.44 0.69
N GLN A 182 -13.27 -11.75 0.28
CA GLN A 182 -13.24 -10.30 0.10
C GLN A 182 -12.80 -9.59 1.39
N GLU A 183 -13.43 -9.92 2.52
CA GLU A 183 -13.10 -9.32 3.81
C GLU A 183 -11.65 -9.62 4.23
N LYS A 184 -11.16 -10.85 4.01
CA LYS A 184 -9.75 -11.21 4.25
C LYS A 184 -8.81 -10.36 3.41
N ILE A 185 -9.08 -10.20 2.11
CA ILE A 185 -8.26 -9.36 1.21
C ILE A 185 -8.22 -7.92 1.71
N GLU A 186 -9.37 -7.35 2.10
CA GLU A 186 -9.46 -5.99 2.64
C GLU A 186 -8.62 -5.81 3.91
N VAL A 187 -8.67 -6.78 4.83
CA VAL A 187 -7.89 -6.74 6.08
C VAL A 187 -6.39 -6.81 5.79
N GLU A 188 -5.94 -7.71 4.92
CA GLU A 188 -4.53 -7.85 4.56
C GLU A 188 -3.98 -6.60 3.90
N VAL A 189 -4.69 -6.05 2.90
CA VAL A 189 -4.25 -4.84 2.20
C VAL A 189 -4.23 -3.64 3.15
N ARG A 190 -5.25 -3.48 4.00
CA ARG A 190 -5.30 -2.41 4.99
C ARG A 190 -4.13 -2.51 5.98
N GLY A 191 -3.80 -3.72 6.43
CA GLY A 191 -2.65 -3.96 7.30
C GLY A 191 -1.33 -3.57 6.63
N TYR A 192 -1.17 -3.95 5.37
CA TYR A 192 0.02 -3.63 4.59
C TYR A 192 0.18 -2.13 4.33
N LEU A 193 -0.86 -1.46 3.82
CA LEU A 193 -0.80 -0.02 3.56
C LEU A 193 -0.48 0.78 4.84
N LYS A 194 -1.03 0.36 6.00
CA LYS A 194 -0.66 0.94 7.30
C LYS A 194 0.80 0.72 7.66
N SER A 195 1.39 -0.42 7.28
CA SER A 195 2.81 -0.70 7.55
C SER A 195 3.76 0.14 6.70
N LEU A 196 3.30 0.61 5.53
CA LEU A 196 4.05 1.50 4.65
C LEU A 196 4.00 2.97 5.08
N MET A 197 3.00 3.36 5.87
CA MET A 197 2.95 4.69 6.45
C MET A 197 4.09 4.85 7.46
N ILE A 198 5.03 5.74 7.16
CA ILE A 198 6.04 6.17 8.13
C ILE A 198 5.30 6.97 9.21
N ASN A 199 5.21 6.41 10.42
CA ASN A 199 4.82 7.18 11.59
C ASN A 199 5.93 8.21 11.83
N ASP A 200 5.68 9.46 11.46
CA ASP A 200 6.41 10.57 12.05
C ASP A 200 6.26 10.42 13.56
N GLY A 201 7.37 10.26 14.27
CA GLY A 201 7.42 10.14 15.72
C GLY A 201 6.93 11.40 16.47
N SER A 202 6.10 12.24 15.84
CA SER A 202 5.36 13.31 16.50
C SER A 202 4.19 12.72 17.29
N LYS A 203 4.54 12.08 18.41
CA LYS A 203 3.70 12.20 19.60
C LYS A 203 3.77 13.68 20.01
N TYR A 204 2.72 14.42 19.67
CA TYR A 204 2.36 15.63 20.41
C TYR A 204 1.58 15.21 21.65
#